data_AF-A0AAV6CAP9-F1
#
_entry.id   AF-A0AAV6CAP9-F1
#
_cell.length_a   1.000
_cell.length_b   1.000
_cell.length_c   1.000
_cell.angle_alpha   90.00
_cell.angle_beta   90.00
_cell.angle_gamma   90.00
#
_symmetry.space_group_name_H-M   'P 1'
#
loop_
_entity.id
_entity.type
_entity.pdbx_description
1 polymer ?
#
loop_
_entity_poly.entity_id
_entity_poly.type
_entity_poly.pdbx_seq_one_letter_code
_entity_poly.pdbx_strand_id
1 'polypeptide(L)'
;MGFALENPQANLRFCALKYLNDWIQYDRQFVRGLSKTGDDRLGCFTQAAIYYRIARNFKGLADDSTRQKLLEALDRFGGHISEENVNDVVKDLSDQFEKPCGNRAISASSKLLWITHKSPVVILDSRAVRALNEMRTGQRLTEANYAAYRKTWLAEFARHQNAIESACNELSRVKEFTLASELPDEEFSTLIKERWFRERVFDQFLWWNGSPESDSRN
;
A
#
# COMPACT_ATOMS: atom_id res chain seq x y z
N MET A 1 -19.05 -13.51 18.72
CA MET A 1 -19.79 -14.02 17.55
C MET A 1 -19.12 -13.36 16.34
N GLY A 2 -18.25 -14.10 15.65
CA GLY A 2 -17.45 -13.53 14.56
C GLY A 2 -18.32 -13.39 13.32
N PHE A 3 -18.49 -12.17 12.83
CA PHE A 3 -19.09 -11.93 11.52
C PHE A 3 -18.13 -12.48 10.48
N ALA A 4 -18.49 -13.61 9.89
CA ALA A 4 -17.80 -14.14 8.72
C ALA A 4 -17.94 -13.09 7.62
N LEU A 5 -16.80 -12.63 7.08
CA LEU A 5 -16.73 -11.74 5.92
C LEU A 5 -17.66 -12.29 4.84
N GLU A 6 -18.77 -11.61 4.55
CA GLU A 6 -19.70 -12.02 3.51
C GLU A 6 -18.95 -12.11 2.17
N ASN A 7 -18.82 -13.34 1.67
CA ASN A 7 -18.14 -13.73 0.44
C ASN A 7 -16.75 -13.08 0.20
N PRO A 8 -15.68 -13.60 0.84
CA PRO A 8 -14.31 -13.07 0.70
C PRO A 8 -13.82 -13.06 -0.77
N GLN A 9 -14.31 -14.01 -1.57
CA GLN A 9 -13.92 -14.14 -2.97
C GLN A 9 -14.51 -13.04 -3.86
N ALA A 10 -15.77 -12.63 -3.61
CA ALA A 10 -16.38 -11.50 -4.31
C ALA A 10 -15.65 -10.18 -3.97
N ASN A 11 -15.26 -10.00 -2.70
CA ASN A 11 -14.51 -8.82 -2.26
C ASN A 11 -13.11 -8.76 -2.91
N LEU A 12 -12.42 -9.90 -3.06
CA LEU A 12 -11.11 -9.94 -3.71
C LEU A 12 -11.15 -9.62 -5.20
N ARG A 13 -12.14 -10.10 -5.95
CA ARG A 13 -12.33 -9.74 -7.38
C ARG A 13 -12.55 -8.24 -7.56
N PHE A 14 -13.42 -7.66 -6.73
CA PHE A 14 -13.63 -6.21 -6.70
C PHE A 14 -12.33 -5.46 -6.38
N CYS A 15 -11.59 -5.89 -5.36
CA CYS A 15 -10.33 -5.25 -4.98
C CYS A 15 -9.24 -5.38 -6.04
N ALA A 16 -9.18 -6.50 -6.76
CA ALA A 16 -8.25 -6.71 -7.88
C ALA A 16 -8.55 -5.74 -9.03
N LEU A 17 -9.82 -5.63 -9.43
CA LEU A 17 -10.25 -4.72 -10.48
C LEU A 17 -10.04 -3.26 -10.07
N LYS A 18 -10.41 -2.92 -8.83
CA LYS A 18 -10.18 -1.58 -8.28
C LYS A 18 -8.70 -1.24 -8.30
N TYR A 19 -7.84 -2.14 -7.82
CA TYR A 19 -6.41 -1.87 -7.78
C TYR A 19 -5.77 -1.76 -9.16
N LEU A 20 -6.20 -2.58 -10.12
CA LEU A 20 -5.76 -2.44 -11.51
C LEU A 20 -6.02 -1.02 -12.04
N ASN A 21 -7.23 -0.51 -11.84
CA ASN A 21 -7.58 0.84 -12.28
C ASN A 21 -6.80 1.91 -11.50
N ASP A 22 -6.66 1.78 -10.18
CA ASP A 22 -5.84 2.69 -9.36
C ASP A 22 -4.36 2.69 -9.83
N TRP A 23 -3.84 1.53 -10.22
CA TRP A 23 -2.46 1.38 -10.73
C TRP A 23 -2.27 2.16 -12.02
N ILE A 24 -3.14 1.95 -13.01
CA ILE A 24 -3.04 2.64 -14.30
C ILE A 24 -3.24 4.15 -14.14
N GLN A 25 -4.22 4.55 -13.34
CA GLN A 25 -4.60 5.95 -13.21
C GLN A 25 -3.63 6.76 -12.34
N TYR A 26 -3.06 6.14 -11.28
CA TYR A 26 -2.34 6.88 -10.25
C TYR A 26 -1.00 6.25 -9.84
N ASP A 27 -0.96 5.00 -9.36
CA ASP A 27 0.27 4.49 -8.74
C ASP A 27 1.42 4.35 -9.75
N ARG A 28 1.15 3.98 -11.00
CA ARG A 28 2.17 3.83 -12.04
C ARG A 28 2.96 5.12 -12.28
N GLN A 29 2.28 6.26 -12.34
CA GLN A 29 2.92 7.56 -12.51
C GLN A 29 3.71 7.97 -11.26
N PHE A 30 3.22 7.67 -10.06
CA PHE A 30 3.95 7.97 -8.82
C PHE A 30 5.24 7.15 -8.71
N VAL A 31 5.17 5.84 -8.98
CA VAL A 31 6.33 4.95 -8.99
C VAL A 31 7.36 5.43 -10.02
N ARG A 32 6.91 5.75 -11.25
CA ARG A 32 7.82 6.22 -12.30
C ARG A 32 8.44 7.58 -11.95
N GLY A 33 7.63 8.53 -11.49
CA GLY A 33 8.06 9.88 -11.19
C GLY A 33 8.95 9.99 -9.96
N LEU A 34 8.78 9.11 -8.97
CA LEU A 34 9.63 9.07 -7.78
C LEU A 34 10.92 8.25 -7.95
N SER A 35 11.08 7.56 -9.08
CA SER A 35 12.34 6.92 -9.43
C SER A 35 13.49 7.94 -9.46
N LYS A 36 14.73 7.47 -9.24
CA LYS A 36 15.92 8.35 -9.17
C LYS A 36 16.16 9.18 -10.44
N THR A 37 15.59 8.75 -11.56
CA THR A 37 15.71 9.39 -12.88
C THR A 37 14.45 10.14 -13.30
N GLY A 38 13.50 10.38 -12.39
CA GLY A 38 12.27 11.12 -12.71
C GLY A 38 12.53 12.61 -12.92
N ASP A 39 11.90 13.20 -13.94
CA ASP A 39 12.09 14.62 -14.30
C ASP A 39 11.41 15.58 -13.31
N ASP A 40 10.29 15.17 -12.69
CA ASP A 40 9.53 15.95 -11.69
C ASP A 40 9.32 15.15 -10.40
N ARG A 41 10.42 14.75 -9.74
CA ARG A 41 10.34 13.95 -8.50
C ARG A 41 9.59 14.67 -7.39
N LEU A 42 9.77 15.98 -7.26
CA LEU A 42 9.17 16.77 -6.19
C LEU A 42 7.65 16.96 -6.39
N GLY A 43 7.21 17.20 -7.62
CA GLY A 43 5.80 17.23 -7.98
C GLY A 43 5.13 15.87 -7.77
N CYS A 44 5.75 14.79 -8.25
CA CYS A 44 5.27 13.43 -8.03
C CYS A 44 5.21 13.04 -6.54
N PHE A 45 6.22 13.44 -5.75
CA PHE A 45 6.21 13.28 -4.29
C PHE A 45 4.99 13.95 -3.66
N THR A 46 4.71 15.19 -4.06
CA THR A 46 3.58 15.97 -3.54
C THR A 46 2.24 15.31 -3.88
N GLN A 47 2.06 14.90 -5.14
CA GLN A 47 0.83 14.24 -5.58
C GLN A 47 0.64 12.89 -4.88
N ALA A 48 1.69 12.08 -4.76
CA ALA A 48 1.64 10.82 -4.03
C ALA A 48 1.31 11.03 -2.54
N ALA A 49 1.92 12.03 -1.90
CA ALA A 49 1.64 12.36 -0.50
C ALA A 49 0.18 12.80 -0.28
N ILE A 50 -0.42 13.52 -1.22
CA ILE A 50 -1.84 13.89 -1.19
C ILE A 50 -2.71 12.64 -1.38
N TYR A 51 -2.46 11.85 -2.43
CA TYR A 51 -3.23 10.66 -2.77
C TYR A 51 -3.27 9.64 -1.62
N TYR A 52 -2.11 9.35 -1.03
CA TYR A 52 -1.98 8.43 0.11
C TYR A 52 -2.40 9.04 1.47
N ARG A 53 -2.96 10.27 1.45
CA ARG A 53 -3.38 11.03 2.64
C ARG A 53 -2.29 11.16 3.69
N ILE A 54 -1.04 11.24 3.23
CA ILE A 54 0.15 11.54 4.01
C ILE A 54 0.18 13.03 4.30
N ALA A 55 -0.26 13.85 3.34
CA ALA A 55 -0.05 15.29 3.39
C ALA A 55 -0.66 15.99 4.61
N ARG A 56 -1.79 15.49 5.09
CA ARG A 56 -2.48 15.99 6.29
C ARG A 56 -1.67 15.85 7.59
N ASN A 57 -0.64 15.00 7.62
CA ASN A 57 0.16 14.73 8.83
C ASN A 57 1.44 15.56 8.91
N PHE A 58 1.87 16.22 7.82
CA PHE A 58 3.14 16.93 7.78
C PHE A 58 2.91 18.44 7.90
N LYS A 59 3.45 19.04 8.96
CA LYS A 59 3.50 20.50 9.09
C LYS A 59 4.59 21.01 8.15
N GLY A 60 4.20 21.61 7.03
CA GLY A 60 5.15 22.24 6.10
C GLY A 60 5.34 21.53 4.76
N LEU A 61 4.47 20.60 4.35
CA LEU A 61 4.52 20.11 2.96
C LEU A 61 4.24 21.19 1.91
N ALA A 62 3.74 22.36 2.29
CA ALA A 62 3.66 23.53 1.41
C ALA A 62 5.05 24.14 1.12
N ASP A 63 6.06 23.91 1.97
CA ASP A 63 7.43 24.39 1.80
C ASP A 63 8.28 23.43 0.97
N ASP A 64 8.84 23.94 -0.13
CA ASP A 64 9.69 23.18 -1.06
C ASP A 64 10.92 22.61 -0.38
N SER A 65 11.55 23.37 0.53
CA SER A 65 12.75 22.90 1.25
C SER A 65 12.44 21.70 2.15
N THR A 66 11.26 21.70 2.77
CA THR A 66 10.76 20.59 3.60
C THR A 66 10.49 19.37 2.73
N ARG A 67 9.79 19.54 1.60
CA ARG A 67 9.55 18.44 0.65
C ARG A 67 10.85 17.84 0.15
N GLN A 68 11.83 18.67 -0.19
CA GLN A 68 13.15 18.25 -0.65
C GLN A 68 13.89 17.42 0.41
N LYS A 69 13.91 17.86 1.67
CA LYS A 69 14.51 17.09 2.79
C LYS A 69 13.84 15.74 3.00
N LEU A 70 12.51 15.66 2.87
CA LEU A 70 11.78 14.41 2.99
C LEU A 70 12.12 13.45 1.84
N LEU A 71 12.25 13.97 0.62
CA LEU A 71 12.64 13.18 -0.55
C LEU A 71 14.09 12.66 -0.41
N GLU A 72 15.01 13.49 0.06
CA GLU A 72 16.40 13.09 0.35
C GLU A 72 16.49 12.02 1.45
N ALA A 73 15.66 12.13 2.49
CA ALA A 73 15.54 11.08 3.49
C ALA A 73 15.03 9.78 2.85
N LEU A 74 13.98 9.85 2.03
CA LEU A 74 13.45 8.68 1.33
C LEU A 74 14.52 8.00 0.45
N ASP A 75 15.33 8.77 -0.27
CA ASP A 75 16.43 8.24 -1.10
C ASP A 75 17.52 7.56 -0.26
N ARG A 76 17.85 8.14 0.89
CA ARG A 76 18.86 7.60 1.81
C ARG A 76 18.45 6.26 2.39
N PHE A 77 17.21 6.14 2.86
CA PHE A 77 16.70 4.92 3.49
C PHE A 77 16.19 3.89 2.49
N GLY A 78 15.86 4.31 1.26
CA GLY A 78 15.39 3.43 0.19
C GLY A 78 16.49 2.61 -0.50
N GLY A 79 17.76 2.99 -0.40
CA GLY A 79 18.82 2.44 -1.24
C GLY A 79 18.93 0.90 -1.31
N HIS A 80 18.63 0.18 -0.23
CA HIS A 80 18.57 -1.28 -0.21
C HIS A 80 17.56 -1.78 0.83
N ILE A 81 16.39 -2.23 0.37
CA ILE A 81 15.35 -2.83 1.22
C ILE A 81 15.23 -4.32 0.93
N SER A 82 15.30 -5.13 1.97
CA SER A 82 15.17 -6.59 1.94
C SER A 82 14.15 -7.08 2.96
N GLU A 83 13.79 -8.36 2.90
CA GLU A 83 12.85 -8.99 3.85
C GLU A 83 13.35 -8.89 5.30
N GLU A 84 14.67 -8.90 5.49
CA GLU A 84 15.34 -8.87 6.79
C GLU A 84 15.39 -7.47 7.40
N ASN A 85 15.59 -6.43 6.58
CA ASN A 85 15.83 -5.06 7.08
C ASN A 85 14.63 -4.12 6.98
N VAL A 86 13.55 -4.51 6.27
CA VAL A 86 12.42 -3.61 5.97
C VAL A 86 11.75 -3.02 7.20
N ASN A 87 11.72 -3.75 8.32
CA ASN A 87 11.15 -3.23 9.57
C ASN A 87 11.96 -2.07 10.12
N ASP A 88 13.28 -2.20 10.11
CA ASP A 88 14.20 -1.19 10.61
C ASP A 88 14.21 0.03 9.67
N VAL A 89 14.22 -0.20 8.35
CA VAL A 89 14.14 0.89 7.35
C VAL A 89 12.86 1.73 7.53
N VAL A 90 11.70 1.10 7.72
CA VAL A 90 10.44 1.82 7.95
C VAL A 90 10.47 2.60 9.26
N LYS A 91 11.03 2.01 10.32
CA LYS A 91 11.17 2.67 11.62
C LYS A 91 12.11 3.87 11.52
N ASP A 92 13.28 3.70 10.91
CA ASP A 92 14.29 4.75 10.82
C ASP A 92 13.81 5.93 9.96
N LEU A 93 13.10 5.66 8.86
CA LEU A 93 12.47 6.72 8.08
C LEU A 93 11.37 7.44 8.89
N SER A 94 10.59 6.70 9.67
CA SER A 94 9.57 7.28 10.56
C SER A 94 10.19 8.19 11.61
N ASP A 95 11.34 7.82 12.18
CA ASP A 95 12.07 8.62 13.17
C ASP A 95 12.59 9.93 12.54
N GLN A 96 13.00 9.92 11.27
CA GLN A 96 13.33 11.15 10.54
C GLN A 96 12.11 12.06 10.30
N PHE A 97 10.95 11.45 10.09
CA PHE A 97 9.71 12.17 9.82
C PHE A 97 9.01 12.66 11.09
N GLU A 98 9.44 12.25 12.28
CA GLU A 98 8.80 12.62 13.54
C GLU A 98 8.81 14.13 13.79
N LYS A 99 9.95 14.79 13.53
CA LYS A 99 10.07 16.26 13.66
C LYS A 99 9.09 17.02 12.75
N PRO A 100 9.02 16.76 11.42
CA PRO A 100 8.08 17.45 10.54
C PRO A 100 6.61 17.00 10.71
N CYS A 101 6.34 15.78 11.18
CA CYS A 101 4.96 15.32 11.42
C CYS A 101 4.39 15.72 12.78
N GLY A 102 5.25 15.93 13.78
CA GLY A 102 4.85 16.10 15.18
C GLY A 102 4.32 14.82 15.83
N ASN A 103 4.44 13.66 15.17
CA ASN A 103 4.10 12.33 15.69
C ASN A 103 4.89 11.24 14.93
N ARG A 104 4.85 9.99 15.42
CA ARG A 104 5.45 8.84 14.72
C ARG A 104 4.78 8.63 13.36
N ALA A 105 5.54 8.78 12.29
CA ALA A 105 5.06 8.76 10.92
C ALA A 105 5.21 7.37 10.24
N ILE A 106 5.00 6.28 10.97
CA ILE A 106 5.20 4.89 10.48
C ILE A 106 4.32 4.60 9.27
N SER A 107 3.02 4.96 9.33
CA SER A 107 2.09 4.80 8.20
C SER A 107 2.57 5.56 6.96
N ALA A 108 2.98 6.83 7.13
CA ALA A 108 3.50 7.64 6.02
C ALA A 108 4.78 7.04 5.43
N SER A 109 5.68 6.58 6.29
CA SER A 109 6.97 5.99 5.91
C SER A 109 6.78 4.71 5.09
N SER A 110 5.93 3.79 5.57
CA SER A 110 5.61 2.56 4.84
C SER A 110 4.96 2.83 3.46
N LYS A 111 4.10 3.85 3.35
CA LYS A 111 3.49 4.27 2.07
C LYS A 111 4.52 4.81 1.09
N LEU A 112 5.37 5.74 1.51
CA LEU A 112 6.41 6.33 0.65
C LEU A 112 7.46 5.31 0.23
N LEU A 113 7.88 4.43 1.14
CA LEU A 113 8.79 3.34 0.83
C LEU A 113 8.16 2.32 -0.15
N TRP A 114 6.88 2.00 0.00
CA TRP A 114 6.18 1.16 -0.97
C TRP A 114 6.11 1.79 -2.36
N ILE A 115 5.85 3.10 -2.49
CA ILE A 115 5.82 3.75 -3.82
C ILE A 115 7.19 3.66 -4.53
N THR A 116 8.28 3.67 -3.76
CA THR A 116 9.64 3.66 -4.33
C THR A 116 10.21 2.25 -4.53
N HIS A 117 9.82 1.28 -3.70
CA HIS A 117 10.43 -0.06 -3.68
C HIS A 117 9.43 -1.20 -3.84
N LYS A 118 8.14 -0.95 -3.59
CA LYS A 118 7.06 -1.93 -3.60
C LYS A 118 7.33 -3.06 -2.61
N SER A 119 7.53 -4.29 -3.07
CA SER A 119 7.90 -5.43 -2.22
C SER A 119 9.37 -5.29 -1.81
N PRO A 120 9.75 -5.52 -0.53
CA PRO A 120 8.99 -6.22 0.51
C PRO A 120 8.22 -5.32 1.49
N VAL A 121 8.00 -4.05 1.16
CA VAL A 121 7.31 -3.09 2.03
C VAL A 121 5.81 -3.35 2.05
N VAL A 122 5.21 -3.39 3.24
CA VAL A 122 3.77 -3.51 3.42
C VAL A 122 3.24 -2.17 3.91
N ILE A 123 2.15 -1.67 3.31
CA ILE A 123 1.57 -0.40 3.72
C ILE A 123 0.85 -0.54 5.05
N LEU A 124 1.32 0.16 6.08
CA LEU A 124 0.58 0.28 7.34
C LEU A 124 -0.55 1.30 7.19
N ASP A 125 -1.79 0.83 7.35
CA ASP A 125 -2.99 1.67 7.36
C ASP A 125 -3.93 1.26 8.51
N SER A 126 -4.59 2.23 9.13
CA SER A 126 -5.46 1.99 10.28
C SER A 126 -6.66 1.09 9.95
N ARG A 127 -7.18 1.18 8.72
CA ARG A 127 -8.24 0.27 8.26
C ARG A 127 -7.74 -1.15 8.13
N ALA A 128 -6.54 -1.33 7.58
CA ALA A 128 -5.93 -2.65 7.48
C ALA A 128 -5.65 -3.26 8.86
N VAL A 129 -5.16 -2.46 9.81
CA VAL A 129 -4.99 -2.89 11.22
C VAL A 129 -6.32 -3.35 11.81
N ARG A 130 -7.41 -2.62 11.59
CA ARG A 130 -8.75 -3.00 12.06
C ARG A 130 -9.21 -4.33 11.44
N ALA A 131 -9.21 -4.44 10.12
CA ALA A 131 -9.66 -5.66 9.43
C ALA A 131 -8.87 -6.89 9.91
N LEU A 132 -7.55 -6.73 10.02
CA LEU A 132 -6.67 -7.77 10.54
C LEU A 132 -7.01 -8.17 11.99
N ASN A 133 -7.35 -7.22 12.86
CA ASN A 133 -7.78 -7.49 14.23
C ASN A 133 -9.13 -8.20 14.32
N GLU A 134 -10.03 -7.98 13.35
CA GLU A 134 -11.34 -8.65 13.27
C GLU A 134 -11.22 -10.08 12.72
N MET A 135 -10.29 -10.31 11.79
CA MET A 135 -10.06 -11.62 11.17
C MET A 135 -9.40 -12.63 12.12
N ARG A 136 -8.78 -12.17 13.22
CA ARG A 136 -7.97 -13.02 14.09
C ARG A 136 -8.52 -13.07 15.52
N THR A 137 -8.16 -14.14 16.21
CA THR A 137 -8.17 -14.20 17.67
C THR A 137 -6.74 -14.03 18.18
N GLY A 138 -6.54 -13.25 19.25
CA GLY A 138 -5.21 -13.05 19.85
C GLY A 138 -4.88 -11.60 20.17
N GLN A 139 -3.57 -11.31 20.30
CA GLN A 139 -3.09 -9.97 20.65
C GLN A 139 -3.51 -8.94 19.59
N ARG A 140 -4.16 -7.87 20.03
CA ARG A 140 -4.53 -6.75 19.18
C ARG A 140 -3.29 -6.07 18.62
N LEU A 141 -3.26 -5.91 17.30
CA LEU A 141 -2.32 -5.07 16.60
C LEU A 141 -2.57 -3.60 16.89
N THR A 142 -1.50 -2.84 16.92
CA THR A 142 -1.52 -1.37 16.99
C THR A 142 -0.66 -0.80 15.87
N GLU A 143 -0.97 0.44 15.47
CA GLU A 143 -0.19 1.17 14.47
C GLU A 143 1.23 1.54 14.96
N ALA A 144 1.50 1.37 16.26
CA ALA A 144 2.80 1.66 16.85
C ALA A 144 3.84 0.54 16.62
N ASN A 145 3.42 -0.67 16.22
CA ASN A 145 4.31 -1.81 16.03
C ASN A 145 4.24 -2.36 14.60
N TYR A 146 5.03 -1.75 13.71
CA TYR A 146 5.12 -2.15 12.30
C TYR A 146 5.55 -3.60 12.11
N ALA A 147 6.53 -4.08 12.89
CA ALA A 147 7.03 -5.45 12.75
C ALA A 147 5.94 -6.50 13.07
N ALA A 148 5.17 -6.30 14.15
CA ALA A 148 4.06 -7.19 14.49
C ALA A 148 2.93 -7.12 13.47
N TYR A 149 2.62 -5.91 12.97
CA TYR A 149 1.67 -5.70 11.89
C TYR A 149 2.10 -6.46 10.62
N ARG A 150 3.31 -6.19 10.11
CA ARG A 150 3.86 -6.80 8.90
C ARG A 150 3.90 -8.32 8.99
N LYS A 151 4.41 -8.85 10.11
CA LYS A 151 4.44 -10.31 10.36
C LYS A 151 3.06 -10.92 10.18
N THR A 152 2.04 -10.29 10.73
CA THR A 152 0.71 -10.89 10.62
C THR A 152 0.02 -10.61 9.30
N TRP A 153 0.28 -9.45 8.69
CA TRP A 153 -0.16 -9.17 7.33
C TRP A 153 0.36 -10.25 6.38
N LEU A 154 1.66 -10.60 6.46
CA LEU A 154 2.26 -11.65 5.63
C LEU A 154 1.63 -13.02 5.87
N ALA A 155 1.32 -13.34 7.12
CA ALA A 155 0.63 -14.59 7.46
C ALA A 155 -0.79 -14.64 6.86
N GLU A 156 -1.56 -13.56 6.93
CA GLU A 156 -2.89 -13.52 6.32
C GLU A 156 -2.83 -13.49 4.79
N PHE A 157 -1.87 -12.77 4.21
CA PHE A 157 -1.63 -12.76 2.77
C PHE A 157 -1.36 -14.17 2.26
N ALA A 158 -0.48 -14.92 2.93
CA ALA A 158 -0.19 -16.32 2.59
C ALA A 158 -1.45 -17.20 2.65
N ARG A 159 -2.33 -17.00 3.65
CA ARG A 159 -3.61 -17.75 3.73
C ARG A 159 -4.58 -17.42 2.58
N HIS A 160 -4.54 -16.20 2.06
CA HIS A 160 -5.41 -15.74 0.98
C HIS A 160 -4.77 -15.86 -0.41
N GLN A 161 -3.52 -16.32 -0.50
CA GLN A 161 -2.72 -16.27 -1.74
C GLN A 161 -3.46 -16.87 -2.94
N ASN A 162 -3.98 -18.09 -2.83
CA ASN A 162 -4.69 -18.75 -3.94
C ASN A 162 -5.93 -17.96 -4.40
N ALA A 163 -6.67 -17.35 -3.47
CA ALA A 163 -7.85 -16.57 -3.79
C ALA A 163 -7.47 -15.24 -4.46
N ILE A 164 -6.39 -14.59 -4.01
CA ILE A 164 -5.84 -13.37 -4.63
C ILE A 164 -5.33 -13.67 -6.04
N GLU A 165 -4.59 -14.76 -6.23
CA GLU A 165 -4.08 -15.19 -7.53
C GLU A 165 -5.22 -15.46 -8.52
N SER A 166 -6.25 -16.18 -8.06
CA SER A 166 -7.46 -16.43 -8.84
C SER A 166 -8.16 -15.12 -9.25
N ALA A 167 -8.37 -14.21 -8.29
CA ALA A 167 -8.98 -12.90 -8.55
C ALA A 167 -8.17 -12.05 -9.54
N CYS A 168 -6.84 -12.06 -9.45
CA CYS A 168 -5.97 -11.34 -10.38
C CYS A 168 -6.02 -11.95 -11.78
N ASN A 169 -5.96 -13.28 -11.90
CA ASN A 169 -6.00 -13.97 -13.20
C ASN A 169 -7.33 -13.77 -13.93
N GLU A 170 -8.44 -13.58 -13.20
CA GLU A 170 -9.74 -13.27 -13.82
C GLU A 170 -9.79 -11.88 -14.47
N LEU A 171 -8.87 -10.96 -14.13
CA LEU A 171 -8.81 -9.63 -14.77
C LEU A 171 -8.62 -9.72 -16.29
N SER A 172 -7.94 -10.75 -16.79
CA SER A 172 -7.77 -10.97 -18.23
C SER A 172 -9.10 -11.12 -18.98
N ARG A 173 -10.16 -11.59 -18.31
CA ARG A 173 -11.48 -11.76 -18.92
C ARG A 173 -12.26 -10.45 -19.06
N VAL A 174 -11.85 -9.42 -18.33
CA VAL A 174 -12.54 -8.12 -18.29
C VAL A 174 -11.63 -6.98 -18.73
N LYS A 175 -10.39 -7.27 -19.18
CA LYS A 175 -9.37 -6.28 -19.51
C LYS A 175 -9.87 -5.17 -20.44
N GLU A 176 -10.65 -5.52 -21.46
CA GLU A 176 -11.22 -4.60 -22.45
C GLU A 176 -12.14 -3.52 -21.83
N PHE A 177 -12.66 -3.76 -20.62
CA PHE A 177 -13.53 -2.84 -19.88
C PHE A 177 -12.80 -2.12 -18.74
N THR A 178 -11.46 -2.17 -18.71
CA THR A 178 -10.64 -1.54 -17.66
C THR A 178 -9.80 -0.40 -18.21
N LEU A 179 -9.19 0.39 -17.32
CA LEU A 179 -8.21 1.40 -17.74
C LEU A 179 -6.94 0.78 -18.36
N ALA A 180 -6.75 -0.54 -18.23
CA ALA A 180 -5.64 -1.28 -18.82
C ALA A 180 -5.96 -1.85 -20.22
N SER A 181 -7.06 -1.44 -20.88
CA SER A 181 -7.45 -1.94 -22.21
C SER A 181 -6.32 -1.82 -23.23
N GLU A 182 -5.60 -0.70 -23.18
CA GLU A 182 -4.52 -0.36 -24.11
C GLU A 182 -3.17 -0.98 -23.77
N LEU A 183 -3.02 -1.67 -22.63
CA LEU A 183 -1.76 -2.36 -22.34
C LEU A 183 -1.59 -3.57 -23.27
N PRO A 184 -0.39 -3.83 -23.80
CA PRO A 184 -0.11 -5.10 -24.47
C PRO A 184 -0.43 -6.30 -23.56
N ASP A 185 -0.96 -7.39 -24.13
CA ASP A 185 -1.40 -8.56 -23.35
C ASP A 185 -0.25 -9.17 -22.52
N GLU A 186 0.97 -9.15 -23.05
CA GLU A 186 2.16 -9.62 -22.34
C GLU A 186 2.49 -8.73 -21.13
N GLU A 187 2.47 -7.40 -21.30
CA GLU A 187 2.69 -6.44 -20.20
C GLU A 187 1.60 -6.60 -19.13
N PHE A 188 0.34 -6.74 -19.56
CA PHE A 188 -0.79 -6.94 -18.67
C PHE A 188 -0.69 -8.25 -17.88
N SER A 189 -0.43 -9.38 -18.55
CA SER A 189 -0.26 -10.69 -17.91
C SER A 189 0.89 -10.68 -16.91
N THR A 190 1.99 -9.99 -17.24
CA THR A 190 3.14 -9.85 -16.34
C THR A 190 2.76 -9.04 -15.10
N LEU A 191 2.14 -7.86 -15.30
CA LEU A 191 1.70 -6.97 -14.24
C LEU A 191 0.84 -7.67 -13.17
N ILE A 192 -0.20 -8.40 -13.56
CA ILE A 192 -1.12 -9.05 -12.60
C ILE A 192 -0.50 -10.27 -11.88
N LYS A 193 0.65 -10.76 -12.38
CA LYS A 193 1.40 -11.86 -11.77
C LYS A 193 2.48 -11.37 -10.80
N GLU A 194 2.84 -10.09 -10.87
CA GLU A 194 3.80 -9.49 -9.96
C GLU A 194 3.37 -9.66 -8.49
N ARG A 195 4.33 -10.04 -7.64
CA ARG A 195 4.08 -10.23 -6.21
C ARG A 195 3.53 -8.95 -5.58
N TRP A 196 4.17 -7.81 -5.83
CA TRP A 196 3.74 -6.54 -5.26
C TRP A 196 2.34 -6.13 -5.70
N PHE A 197 1.90 -6.53 -6.90
CA PHE A 197 0.55 -6.24 -7.38
C PHE A 197 -0.47 -7.00 -6.55
N ARG A 198 -0.22 -8.30 -6.34
CA ARG A 198 -1.06 -9.18 -5.50
C ARG A 198 -1.07 -8.72 -4.04
N GLU A 199 0.07 -8.29 -3.52
CA GLU A 199 0.18 -7.69 -2.18
C GLU A 199 -0.75 -6.47 -2.06
N ARG A 200 -0.82 -5.61 -3.09
CA ARG A 200 -1.72 -4.44 -3.09
C ARG A 200 -3.19 -4.77 -3.27
N VAL A 201 -3.53 -5.81 -4.02
CA VAL A 201 -4.91 -6.34 -4.04
C VAL A 201 -5.33 -6.74 -2.63
N PHE A 202 -4.44 -7.37 -1.87
CA PHE A 202 -4.73 -7.73 -0.48
C PHE A 202 -4.84 -6.50 0.44
N ASP A 203 -4.00 -5.48 0.25
CA ASP A 203 -4.16 -4.21 0.98
C ASP A 203 -5.52 -3.55 0.72
N GLN A 204 -6.00 -3.53 -0.53
CA GLN A 204 -7.33 -3.02 -0.87
C GLN A 204 -8.43 -3.83 -0.20
N PHE A 205 -8.29 -5.16 -0.15
CA PHE A 205 -9.19 -6.05 0.56
C PHE A 205 -9.24 -5.73 2.05
N LEU A 206 -8.09 -5.57 2.72
CA LEU A 206 -8.05 -5.19 4.12
C LEU A 206 -8.64 -3.79 4.35
N TRP A 207 -8.34 -2.83 3.47
CA TRP A 207 -8.84 -1.47 3.58
C TRP A 207 -10.36 -1.38 3.42
N TRP A 208 -10.93 -2.19 2.51
CA TRP A 208 -12.38 -2.28 2.28
C TRP A 208 -13.10 -2.88 3.48
N ASN A 209 -12.64 -4.03 3.96
CA ASN A 209 -13.28 -4.73 5.08
C ASN A 209 -13.08 -4.00 6.42
N GLY A 210 -11.99 -3.24 6.55
CA GLY A 210 -11.73 -2.41 7.71
C GLY A 210 -12.32 -1.01 7.60
N SER A 211 -13.42 -0.78 6.86
CA SER A 211 -14.17 0.49 6.81
C SER A 211 -15.21 0.55 7.95
N PRO A 212 -15.54 1.72 8.55
CA PRO A 212 -16.51 1.76 9.65
C PRO A 212 -17.94 1.42 9.23
N GLU A 213 -18.23 1.52 7.94
CA GLU A 213 -19.57 1.27 7.39
C GLU A 213 -19.92 -0.22 7.26
N SER A 214 -18.95 -1.14 7.42
CA SER A 214 -19.24 -2.58 7.50
C SER A 214 -20.03 -2.94 8.75
N ASP A 215 -20.08 -2.06 9.77
CA ASP A 215 -20.95 -2.20 10.95
C ASP A 215 -22.42 -1.80 10.68
N SER A 216 -22.72 -1.19 9.53
CA SER A 216 -24.02 -0.54 9.26
C SER A 216 -24.86 -1.19 8.13
N ARG A 217 -24.42 -2.32 7.58
CA ARG A 217 -25.27 -3.15 6.71
C ARG A 217 -25.92 -4.27 7.53
N ASN A 218 -26.91 -3.88 8.33
CA ASN A 218 -27.95 -4.75 8.87
C ASN A 218 -29.31 -4.20 8.44
#